data_AF-A0A7S1PYM7-F1
#
_entry.id   AF-A0A7S1PYM7-F1
#
_cell.length_a   1.000
_cell.length_b   1.000
_cell.length_c   1.000
_cell.angle_alpha   90.00
_cell.angle_beta   90.00
_cell.angle_gamma   90.00
#
_symmetry.space_group_name_H-M   'P 1'
#
loop_
_entity.id
_entity.type
_entity.pdbx_description
1 polymer ?
#
loop_
_entity_poly.entity_id
_entity_poly.type
_entity_poly.pdbx_seq_one_letter_code
_entity_poly.pdbx_strand_id
1 'polypeptide(L)'
;TVSVLYWETTAPPMGSALSIAGILALVVFVVGYMSLGGNASGNNAEEGVKFLQAKEQEAGVYKLPSGMLFKVLEKGSGDKSPTANDDCDVHYAGTLKDGTKFDSSYDRGSPATFKPTQVIKGWTE
;
A
#
# COMPACT_ATOMS: atom_id res chain seq x y z
N THR A 1 2.91 16.37 -11.97
CA THR A 1 3.69 15.26 -11.39
C THR A 1 2.86 14.01 -11.33
N VAL A 2 3.18 13.00 -12.14
CA VAL A 2 2.49 11.71 -12.11
C VAL A 2 2.99 10.92 -10.90
N SER A 3 2.15 10.73 -9.90
CA SER A 3 2.45 9.84 -8.77
C SER A 3 1.72 8.53 -9.01
N VAL A 4 2.46 7.47 -9.36
CA VAL A 4 1.90 6.12 -9.44
C VAL A 4 1.92 5.55 -8.02
N LEU A 5 0.74 5.49 -7.40
CA LEU A 5 0.55 4.95 -6.05
C LEU A 5 0.07 3.49 -6.15
N TYR A 6 0.82 2.57 -5.55
CA TYR A 6 0.44 1.16 -5.40
C TYR A 6 -0.15 0.96 -4.00
N TRP A 7 -1.33 0.34 -3.88
CA TRP A 7 -1.97 0.06 -2.59
C TRP A 7 -2.51 -1.38 -2.50
N GLU A 8 -2.33 -2.03 -1.35
CA GLU A 8 -3.05 -3.24 -0.93
C GLU A 8 -3.15 -3.23 0.61
N THR A 9 -4.35 -3.40 1.18
CA THR A 9 -4.56 -3.36 2.64
C THR A 9 -4.56 -4.77 3.23
N THR A 10 -3.59 -5.09 4.09
CA THR A 10 -3.70 -6.25 5.00
C THR A 10 -3.26 -5.85 6.40
N ALA A 11 -4.22 -5.64 7.31
CA ALA A 11 -3.96 -5.53 8.73
C ALA A 11 -4.75 -6.62 9.48
N PRO A 12 -4.10 -7.53 10.22
CA PRO A 12 -4.76 -8.32 11.26
C PRO A 12 -4.70 -7.61 12.63
N PRO A 13 -5.69 -7.82 13.52
CA PRO A 13 -5.74 -7.21 14.84
C PRO A 13 -4.72 -7.83 15.81
N MET A 14 -4.07 -6.98 16.60
CA MET A 14 -3.07 -7.36 17.60
C MET A 14 -3.69 -7.43 19.01
N GLY A 15 -3.48 -8.55 19.70
CA GLY A 15 -3.67 -8.73 21.14
C GLY A 15 -3.57 -10.23 21.46
N SER A 16 -2.84 -10.73 22.46
CA SER A 16 -1.92 -10.15 23.44
C SER A 16 -1.14 -11.32 24.10
N ALA A 17 0.16 -11.09 24.37
CA ALA A 17 1.03 -11.69 25.41
C ALA A 17 1.15 -13.22 25.55
N LEU A 18 2.34 -13.80 25.25
CA LEU A 18 2.82 -15.06 25.83
C LEU A 18 4.34 -15.03 26.11
N SER A 19 4.73 -15.61 27.24
CA SER A 19 6.02 -15.55 27.93
C SER A 19 7.14 -16.40 27.30
N ILE A 20 8.38 -16.00 27.55
CA ILE A 20 9.62 -16.36 26.82
C ILE A 20 9.94 -17.87 26.79
N ALA A 21 9.37 -18.70 27.67
CA ALA A 21 9.62 -20.14 27.70
C ALA A 21 8.75 -20.97 26.72
N GLY A 22 7.71 -20.38 26.11
CA GLY A 22 6.85 -21.04 25.10
C GLY A 22 7.31 -20.86 23.65
N ILE A 23 8.30 -19.99 23.40
CA ILE A 23 8.62 -19.49 22.06
C ILE A 23 9.33 -20.56 21.19
N LEU A 24 10.15 -21.44 21.76
CA LEU A 24 10.91 -22.41 20.95
C LEU A 24 10.07 -23.58 20.44
N ALA A 25 9.07 -24.05 21.19
CA ALA A 25 8.15 -25.09 20.73
C ALA A 25 7.05 -24.53 19.79
N LEU A 26 6.69 -23.24 19.95
CA LEU A 26 5.74 -22.57 19.06
C LEU A 26 6.34 -22.30 17.68
N VAL A 27 7.63 -21.94 17.59
CA VAL A 27 8.29 -21.66 16.29
C VAL A 27 8.33 -22.91 15.40
N VAL A 28 8.58 -24.10 15.96
CA VAL A 28 8.59 -25.35 15.18
C VAL A 28 7.18 -25.77 14.77
N PHE A 29 6.17 -25.55 15.62
CA PHE A 29 4.79 -25.87 15.29
C PHE A 29 4.16 -24.86 14.30
N VAL A 30 4.52 -23.58 14.37
CA VAL A 30 4.06 -22.53 13.44
C VAL A 30 4.65 -22.69 12.05
N VAL A 31 5.93 -23.10 11.93
CA VAL A 31 6.53 -23.41 10.61
C VAL A 31 5.88 -24.66 9.99
N GLY A 32 5.48 -25.65 10.81
CA GLY A 32 4.79 -26.86 10.35
C GLY A 32 3.32 -26.66 9.96
N TYR A 33 2.56 -25.84 10.71
CA TYR A 33 1.12 -25.63 10.46
C TYR A 33 0.81 -24.60 9.35
N MET A 34 1.76 -23.73 8.97
CA MET A 34 1.60 -22.83 7.82
C MET A 34 1.58 -23.55 6.46
N SER A 35 1.83 -24.86 6.41
CA SER A 35 1.74 -25.65 5.17
C SER A 35 0.43 -26.42 4.98
N LEU A 36 -0.50 -26.41 5.96
CA LEU A 36 -1.74 -27.20 5.89
C LEU A 36 -2.92 -26.45 6.52
N GLY A 37 -3.55 -25.54 5.78
CA GLY A 37 -4.77 -24.87 6.26
C GLY A 37 -5.48 -23.96 5.26
N GLY A 38 -6.36 -24.54 4.44
CA GLY A 38 -7.69 -23.95 4.15
C GLY A 38 -7.83 -22.98 2.97
N ASN A 39 -8.45 -23.49 1.89
CA ASN A 39 -8.96 -22.79 0.72
C ASN A 39 -10.04 -21.72 1.03
N ALA A 40 -9.87 -20.50 0.49
CA ALA A 40 -10.88 -19.69 -0.25
C ALA A 40 -10.49 -18.19 -0.35
N SER A 41 -9.42 -17.87 -1.08
CA SER A 41 -9.16 -16.60 -1.83
C SER A 41 -7.71 -16.64 -2.36
N GLY A 42 -7.37 -17.73 -3.07
CA GLY A 42 -6.04 -18.33 -3.04
C GLY A 42 -4.93 -17.75 -3.93
N ASN A 43 -5.18 -16.68 -4.69
CA ASN A 43 -4.19 -16.22 -5.68
C ASN A 43 -3.79 -14.75 -5.47
N ASN A 44 -4.72 -13.90 -5.01
CA ASN A 44 -4.49 -12.46 -5.02
C ASN A 44 -3.58 -11.97 -3.88
N ALA A 45 -3.65 -12.56 -2.69
CA ALA A 45 -2.89 -12.08 -1.53
C ALA A 45 -1.39 -12.40 -1.66
N GLU A 46 -1.04 -13.63 -2.06
CA GLU A 46 0.36 -14.02 -2.27
C GLU A 46 0.98 -13.28 -3.45
N GLU A 47 0.25 -13.17 -4.57
CA GLU A 47 0.69 -12.38 -5.74
C GLU A 47 0.83 -10.89 -5.39
N GLY A 48 -0.05 -10.37 -4.54
CA GLY A 48 0.02 -9.02 -3.98
C GLY A 48 1.29 -8.78 -3.17
N VAL A 49 1.61 -9.69 -2.27
CA VAL A 49 2.85 -9.63 -1.47
C VAL A 49 4.09 -9.70 -2.37
N LYS A 50 4.13 -10.62 -3.33
CA LYS A 50 5.25 -10.73 -4.29
C LYS A 50 5.40 -9.46 -5.13
N PHE A 51 4.27 -8.89 -5.57
CA PHE A 51 4.25 -7.64 -6.31
C PHE A 51 4.84 -6.49 -5.50
N LEU A 52 4.39 -6.31 -4.26
CA LEU A 52 4.90 -5.27 -3.37
C LEU A 52 6.39 -5.47 -3.04
N GLN A 53 6.82 -6.72 -2.78
CA GLN A 53 8.23 -7.04 -2.57
C GLN A 53 9.09 -6.69 -3.77
N ALA A 54 8.64 -7.00 -4.99
CA ALA A 54 9.35 -6.64 -6.21
C ALA A 54 9.42 -5.12 -6.39
N LYS A 55 8.32 -4.39 -6.12
CA LYS A 55 8.28 -2.92 -6.17
C LYS A 55 9.19 -2.26 -5.16
N GLU A 56 9.29 -2.79 -3.95
CA GLU A 56 10.17 -2.27 -2.90
C GLU A 56 11.66 -2.28 -3.32
N GLN A 57 12.05 -3.17 -4.23
CA GLN A 57 13.43 -3.24 -4.73
C GLN A 57 13.73 -2.29 -5.91
N GLU A 58 12.72 -1.60 -6.46
CA GLU A 58 12.94 -0.67 -7.56
C GLU A 58 13.66 0.60 -7.10
N ALA A 59 14.58 1.11 -7.93
CA ALA A 59 15.32 2.32 -7.61
C ALA A 59 14.38 3.53 -7.42
N GLY A 60 14.57 4.23 -6.29
CA GLY A 60 13.78 5.40 -5.90
C GLY A 60 12.43 5.08 -5.25
N VAL A 61 12.12 3.81 -4.98
CA VAL A 61 10.98 3.42 -4.14
C VAL A 61 11.36 3.56 -2.66
N TYR A 62 10.45 4.14 -1.89
CA TYR A 62 10.53 4.31 -0.45
C TYR A 62 9.37 3.59 0.22
N LYS A 63 9.64 3.02 1.40
CA LYS A 63 8.64 2.34 2.22
C LYS A 63 8.37 3.11 3.50
N LEU A 64 7.10 3.37 3.77
CA LEU A 64 6.65 3.97 5.03
C LEU A 64 6.41 2.90 6.10
N PRO A 65 6.39 3.27 7.40
CA PRO A 65 6.06 2.34 8.49
C PRO A 65 4.69 1.67 8.37
N SER A 66 3.75 2.32 7.65
CA SER A 66 2.43 1.76 7.31
C SER A 66 2.51 0.57 6.34
N GLY A 67 3.64 0.38 5.66
CA GLY A 67 3.83 -0.56 4.57
C GLY A 67 3.58 0.06 3.18
N MET A 68 3.19 1.33 3.10
CA MET A 68 3.00 2.01 1.82
C MET A 68 4.32 2.18 1.07
N LEU A 69 4.30 1.87 -0.23
CA LEU A 69 5.41 2.11 -1.14
C LEU A 69 5.10 3.30 -2.03
N PHE A 70 6.03 4.25 -2.12
CA PHE A 70 5.91 5.40 -3.01
C PHE A 70 7.23 5.70 -3.72
N LYS A 71 7.14 6.36 -4.86
CA LYS A 71 8.29 6.84 -5.63
C LYS A 71 8.03 8.26 -6.10
N VAL A 72 8.97 9.16 -5.83
CA VAL A 72 8.91 10.53 -6.34
C VAL A 72 9.46 10.51 -7.77
N LEU A 73 8.58 10.70 -8.77
CA LEU A 73 9.02 10.81 -10.17
C LEU A 73 9.59 12.19 -10.47
N GLU A 74 8.98 13.24 -9.92
CA GLU A 74 9.40 14.61 -10.10
C GLU A 74 9.08 15.40 -8.83
N LYS A 75 10.08 16.10 -8.29
CA LYS A 75 9.87 16.95 -7.12
C LYS A 75 9.28 18.28 -7.58
N GLY A 76 8.15 18.66 -6.98
CA GLY A 76 7.58 20.00 -7.20
C GLY A 76 8.52 21.10 -6.73
N SER A 77 8.42 22.28 -7.34
CA SER A 77 9.22 23.45 -7.00
C SER A 77 8.60 24.33 -5.89
N GLY A 78 7.48 23.92 -5.32
CA GLY A 78 6.79 24.66 -4.27
C GLY A 78 7.40 24.40 -2.89
N ASP A 79 7.44 25.45 -2.06
CA ASP A 79 7.95 25.37 -0.68
C ASP A 79 6.89 24.87 0.33
N LYS A 80 5.65 24.67 -0.13
CA LYS A 80 4.52 24.26 0.71
C LYS A 80 4.09 22.85 0.35
N SER A 81 4.00 22.00 1.36
CA SER A 81 3.26 20.74 1.31
C SER A 81 1.83 20.97 1.80
N PRO A 82 0.83 20.31 1.20
CA PRO A 82 -0.55 20.42 1.65
C PRO A 82 -0.70 19.86 3.08
N THR A 83 -1.56 20.50 3.85
CA THR A 83 -2.04 20.00 5.14
C THR A 83 -3.25 19.09 4.94
N ALA A 84 -3.66 18.37 5.99
CA ALA A 84 -4.74 17.39 5.92
C ALA A 84 -6.12 17.96 5.49
N ASN A 85 -6.30 19.29 5.58
CA ASN A 85 -7.56 19.97 5.28
C ASN A 85 -7.52 20.81 3.99
N ASP A 86 -6.34 20.92 3.36
CA ASP A 86 -6.18 21.71 2.15
C ASP A 86 -6.84 21.02 0.96
N ASP A 87 -7.47 21.80 0.10
CA ASP A 87 -7.98 21.33 -1.18
C ASP A 87 -6.82 21.14 -2.15
N CYS A 88 -6.69 19.92 -2.67
CA CYS A 88 -5.62 19.52 -3.58
C CYS A 88 -6.21 19.14 -4.93
N ASP A 89 -5.88 19.90 -5.98
CA ASP A 89 -6.20 19.56 -7.36
C ASP A 89 -5.16 18.60 -7.92
N VAL A 90 -5.59 17.37 -8.25
CA VAL A 90 -4.67 16.31 -8.64
C VAL A 90 -5.12 15.64 -9.93
N HIS A 91 -4.16 15.49 -10.85
CA HIS A 91 -4.27 14.52 -11.93
C HIS A 91 -3.69 13.17 -11.50
N TYR A 92 -4.51 12.13 -11.54
CA TYR A 92 -4.16 10.76 -11.17
C TYR A 92 -4.65 9.74 -12.20
N ALA A 93 -4.00 8.58 -12.17
CA ALA A 93 -4.41 7.35 -12.83
C ALA A 93 -4.19 6.18 -11.87
N GLY A 94 -5.23 5.36 -11.69
CA GLY A 94 -5.24 4.21 -10.82
C GLY A 94 -5.34 2.91 -11.63
N THR A 95 -4.40 2.01 -11.39
CA THR A 95 -4.37 0.67 -12.01
C THR A 95 -4.22 -0.40 -10.95
N LEU A 96 -4.81 -1.56 -11.19
CA LEU A 96 -4.52 -2.77 -10.44
C LEU A 96 -3.15 -3.34 -10.83
N LYS A 97 -2.66 -4.33 -10.09
CA LYS A 97 -1.34 -4.96 -10.32
C LYS A 97 -1.19 -5.66 -11.67
N ASP A 98 -2.30 -6.04 -12.28
CA ASP A 98 -2.38 -6.62 -13.64
C ASP A 98 -2.38 -5.55 -14.75
N GLY A 99 -2.38 -4.26 -14.38
CA GLY A 99 -2.46 -3.13 -15.31
C GLY A 99 -3.90 -2.70 -15.65
N THR A 100 -4.92 -3.39 -15.15
CA THR A 100 -6.33 -3.01 -15.35
C THR A 100 -6.57 -1.65 -14.71
N LYS A 101 -6.92 -0.65 -15.53
CA LYS A 101 -7.28 0.70 -15.06
C LYS A 101 -8.63 0.66 -14.37
N PHE A 102 -8.71 1.21 -13.15
CA PHE A 102 -9.97 1.33 -12.41
C PHE A 102 -10.49 2.77 -12.36
N ASP A 103 -9.60 3.77 -12.41
CA ASP A 103 -9.99 5.19 -12.42
C ASP A 103 -8.87 6.06 -13.03
N SER A 104 -9.23 7.17 -13.67
CA SER A 104 -8.29 8.15 -14.21
C SER A 104 -8.95 9.51 -14.39
N SER A 105 -8.34 10.54 -13.82
CA SER A 105 -8.73 11.95 -14.08
C SER A 105 -8.42 12.38 -15.51
N TYR A 106 -7.39 11.80 -16.15
CA TYR A 106 -7.01 12.14 -17.52
C TYR A 106 -8.09 11.74 -18.52
N ASP A 107 -8.79 10.63 -18.27
CA ASP A 107 -9.89 10.18 -19.13
C ASP A 107 -11.08 11.16 -19.07
N ARG A 108 -11.22 11.88 -17.95
CA ARG A 108 -12.25 12.92 -17.77
C ARG A 108 -11.83 14.29 -18.30
N GLY A 109 -10.55 14.46 -18.63
CA GLY A 109 -10.01 15.72 -19.17
C GLY A 109 -9.85 16.86 -18.15
N SER A 110 -10.09 16.62 -16.86
CA SER A 110 -9.95 17.63 -15.81
C SER A 110 -9.37 17.02 -14.52
N PRO A 111 -8.63 17.81 -13.72
CA PRO A 111 -8.18 17.37 -12.41
C PRO A 111 -9.36 17.10 -11.49
N ALA A 112 -9.12 16.32 -10.43
CA ALA A 112 -10.07 16.14 -9.35
C ALA A 112 -9.56 16.80 -8.08
N THR A 113 -10.46 17.45 -7.36
CA THR A 113 -10.16 18.13 -6.10
C THR A 113 -10.47 17.21 -4.93
N PHE A 114 -9.48 16.98 -4.06
CA PHE A 114 -9.65 16.18 -2.85
C PHE A 114 -8.99 16.85 -1.65
N LYS A 115 -9.54 16.61 -0.46
CA LYS A 115 -8.84 16.85 0.80
C LYS A 115 -8.17 15.55 1.25
N PRO A 116 -6.94 15.57 1.81
CA PRO A 116 -6.28 14.35 2.30
C PRO A 116 -7.11 13.58 3.33
N THR A 117 -8.00 14.23 4.08
CA THR A 117 -8.92 13.60 5.03
C THR A 117 -10.11 12.84 4.42
N GLN A 118 -10.38 13.02 3.12
CA GLN A 118 -11.56 12.45 2.43
C GLN A 118 -11.20 11.28 1.50
N VAL A 119 -9.93 10.89 1.46
CA VAL A 119 -9.40 9.84 0.60
C VAL A 119 -8.91 8.66 1.43
N ILE A 120 -8.55 7.58 0.74
CA ILE A 120 -7.97 6.41 1.40
C ILE A 120 -6.66 6.79 2.11
N LYS A 121 -6.33 6.10 3.22
CA LYS A 121 -5.21 6.46 4.10
C LYS A 121 -3.87 6.63 3.37
N GLY A 122 -3.59 5.79 2.37
CA GLY A 122 -2.35 5.90 1.60
C GLY A 122 -2.24 7.18 0.76
N TRP A 123 -3.34 7.85 0.45
CA TRP A 123 -3.30 9.18 -0.16
C TRP A 123 -3.13 10.31 0.86
N THR A 124 -3.38 10.03 2.15
CA THR A 124 -3.28 11.00 3.24
C THR A 124 -1.87 11.11 3.83
N GLU A 125 -1.09 10.03 3.79
CA GLU A 125 0.26 9.91 4.37
C GLU A 125 1.31 10.78 3.66
#